data_AF-A0A4R2C733-F1
#
_entry.id   AF-A0A4R2C733-F1
#
_cell.length_a   1.000
_cell.length_b   1.000
_cell.length_c   1.000
_cell.angle_alpha   90.00
_cell.angle_beta   90.00
_cell.angle_gamma   90.00
#
_symmetry.space_group_name_H-M   'P 1'
#
loop_
_entity.id
_entity.type
_entity.pdbx_description
1 polymer ?
#
loop_
_entity_poly.entity_id
_entity_poly.type
_entity_poly.pdbx_seq_one_letter_code
_entity_poly.pdbx_strand_id
1 'polypeptide(L)'
;MGQALLQLIPLALAAALSSVPITATIFILLSESRSRSGLGFLAGTVLGTFATVALATVASQALPGRPREHDALVGKLEVVIGIALVLLGVVALARRSRARSGRGPGWLDSIGTFGILSVFGIGLALSLRPKALLLAAAAGLAIVGADLVFHDNLGLVVFYTAIATCTVGVPIVATILFPRRMEPRLLSAKGWIAAHSSTVGATMMILIGGFVIGVGVSG
;
A
#
# COMPACT_ATOMS: atom_id res chain seq x y z
N MET A 1 -8.93 -20.40 6.07
CA MET A 1 -9.51 -19.06 5.80
C MET A 1 -9.34 -18.06 6.96
N GLY A 2 -9.86 -18.33 8.17
CA GLY A 2 -9.86 -17.34 9.27
C GLY A 2 -8.47 -16.84 9.72
N GLN A 3 -7.49 -17.74 9.81
CA GLN A 3 -6.11 -17.38 10.18
C GLN A 3 -5.40 -16.54 9.11
N ALA A 4 -5.63 -16.86 7.82
CA ALA A 4 -5.12 -16.06 6.71
C ALA A 4 -5.72 -14.65 6.71
N LEU A 5 -7.02 -14.50 7.02
CA LEU A 5 -7.63 -13.18 7.18
C LEU A 5 -6.97 -12.38 8.30
N LEU A 6 -6.69 -13.01 9.45
CA LEU A 6 -6.01 -12.36 10.58
C LEU A 6 -4.60 -11.88 10.22
N GLN A 7 -3.87 -12.62 9.38
CA GLN A 7 -2.54 -12.21 8.88
C GLN A 7 -2.64 -11.14 7.79
N LEU A 8 -3.64 -11.20 6.93
CA LEU A 8 -3.81 -10.26 5.81
C LEU A 8 -4.30 -8.88 6.25
N ILE A 9 -5.13 -8.78 7.30
CA ILE A 9 -5.62 -7.49 7.81
C ILE A 9 -4.47 -6.51 8.10
N PRO A 10 -3.47 -6.83 8.94
CA PRO A 10 -2.38 -5.91 9.24
C PRO A 10 -1.51 -5.60 8.01
N LEU A 11 -1.28 -6.56 7.12
CA LEU A 11 -0.56 -6.35 5.86
C LEU A 11 -1.30 -5.41 4.90
N ALA A 12 -2.62 -5.59 4.76
CA ALA A 12 -3.45 -4.75 3.91
C ALA A 12 -3.60 -3.34 4.49
N LEU A 13 -3.76 -3.21 5.81
CA LEU A 13 -3.73 -1.91 6.50
C LEU A 13 -2.38 -1.21 6.32
N ALA A 14 -1.27 -1.95 6.37
CA ALA A 14 0.06 -1.42 6.10
C ALA A 14 0.22 -0.87 4.67
N ALA A 15 -0.42 -1.52 3.69
CA ALA A 15 -0.47 -1.08 2.32
C ALA A 15 -1.39 0.14 2.16
N ALA A 16 -2.56 0.14 2.80
CA ALA A 16 -3.52 1.24 2.82
C ALA A 16 -2.91 2.51 3.41
N LEU A 17 -2.17 2.40 4.51
CA LEU A 17 -1.47 3.50 5.17
C LEU A 17 -0.14 3.86 4.48
N SER A 18 -0.11 3.84 3.14
CA SER A 18 1.04 4.25 2.35
C SER A 18 0.96 5.75 2.04
N SER A 19 1.94 6.51 2.54
CA SER A 19 1.98 7.97 2.39
C SER A 19 1.97 8.43 0.94
N VAL A 20 2.61 7.70 0.03
CA VAL A 20 2.74 8.11 -1.38
C VAL A 20 1.40 8.02 -2.14
N PRO A 21 0.64 6.89 -2.15
CA PRO A 21 -0.70 6.86 -2.73
C PRO A 21 -1.65 7.85 -2.09
N ILE A 22 -1.62 8.03 -0.77
CA ILE A 22 -2.47 9.03 -0.09
C ILE A 22 -2.18 10.44 -0.61
N THR A 23 -0.90 10.78 -0.73
CA THR A 23 -0.45 12.07 -1.25
C THR A 23 -0.88 12.25 -2.71
N ALA A 24 -0.65 11.25 -3.56
CA ALA A 24 -1.06 11.25 -4.96
C ALA A 24 -2.59 11.46 -5.10
N THR A 25 -3.39 10.70 -4.34
CA THR A 25 -4.86 10.85 -4.29
C THR A 25 -5.27 12.27 -3.99
N ILE A 26 -4.69 12.89 -2.95
CA ILE A 26 -5.04 14.26 -2.57
C ILE A 26 -4.71 15.23 -3.71
N PHE A 27 -3.52 15.15 -4.30
CA PHE A 27 -3.16 16.05 -5.41
C PHE A 27 -4.04 15.87 -6.65
N ILE A 28 -4.35 14.62 -7.01
CA ILE A 28 -5.26 14.32 -8.12
C ILE A 28 -6.66 14.88 -7.83
N LEU A 29 -7.14 14.71 -6.59
CA LEU A 29 -8.43 15.26 -6.20
C LEU A 29 -8.40 16.78 -6.05
N LEU A 30 -7.25 17.46 -6.04
CA LEU A 30 -7.17 18.92 -6.06
C LEU A 30 -6.91 19.49 -7.47
N SER A 31 -6.77 18.65 -8.50
CA SER A 31 -6.59 19.12 -9.88
C SER A 31 -7.92 19.54 -10.53
N GLU A 32 -7.84 20.33 -11.60
CA GLU A 32 -9.00 20.76 -12.41
C GLU A 32 -9.78 19.56 -12.99
N SER A 33 -9.09 18.43 -13.21
CA SER A 33 -9.65 17.18 -13.76
C SER A 33 -9.99 16.13 -12.69
N ARG A 34 -10.25 16.55 -11.45
CA ARG A 34 -10.48 15.73 -10.24
C ARG A 34 -11.25 14.43 -10.44
N SER A 35 -12.39 14.46 -11.14
CA SER A 35 -13.30 13.31 -11.23
C SER A 35 -12.80 12.24 -12.21
N ARG A 36 -12.42 12.65 -13.41
CA ARG A 36 -11.90 11.75 -14.46
C ARG A 36 -10.54 11.19 -14.06
N SER A 37 -9.63 12.05 -13.62
CA SER A 37 -8.29 11.67 -13.20
C SER A 37 -8.31 10.82 -11.92
N GLY A 38 -9.23 11.10 -11.00
CA GLY A 38 -9.47 10.28 -9.81
C GLY A 38 -9.90 8.85 -10.16
N LEU A 39 -10.87 8.67 -11.07
CA LEU A 39 -11.30 7.34 -11.50
C LEU A 39 -10.19 6.55 -12.21
N GLY A 40 -9.41 7.22 -13.07
CA GLY A 40 -8.24 6.60 -13.70
C GLY A 40 -7.22 6.12 -12.66
N PHE A 41 -6.90 6.96 -11.68
CA PHE A 41 -6.00 6.58 -10.57
C PHE A 41 -6.51 5.39 -9.77
N LEU A 42 -7.80 5.41 -9.42
CA LEU A 42 -8.43 4.36 -8.64
C LEU A 42 -8.35 3.02 -9.37
N ALA A 43 -8.74 3.02 -10.66
CA ALA A 43 -8.68 1.82 -11.49
C ALA A 43 -7.25 1.27 -11.58
N GLY A 44 -6.26 2.13 -11.82
CA GLY A 44 -4.85 1.74 -11.89
C GLY A 44 -4.33 1.19 -10.56
N THR A 45 -4.73 1.80 -9.44
CA THR A 45 -4.32 1.38 -8.10
C THR A 45 -4.94 0.04 -7.71
N VAL A 46 -6.24 -0.15 -7.98
CA VAL A 46 -6.94 -1.42 -7.72
C VAL A 46 -6.36 -2.54 -8.58
N LEU A 47 -6.24 -2.31 -9.90
CA LEU A 47 -5.71 -3.31 -10.80
C LEU A 47 -4.25 -3.64 -10.49
N GLY A 48 -3.43 -2.63 -10.22
CA GLY A 48 -2.01 -2.82 -9.88
C GLY A 48 -1.83 -3.58 -8.58
N THR A 49 -2.60 -3.24 -7.54
CA THR A 49 -2.52 -3.92 -6.25
C THR A 49 -3.00 -5.38 -6.37
N PHE A 50 -4.12 -5.60 -7.06
CA PHE A 50 -4.65 -6.93 -7.33
C PHE A 50 -3.63 -7.78 -8.09
N ALA A 51 -3.11 -7.28 -9.21
CA ALA A 51 -2.14 -7.98 -10.02
C ALA A 51 -0.86 -8.30 -9.23
N THR A 52 -0.36 -7.35 -8.44
CA THR A 52 0.85 -7.53 -7.64
C THR A 52 0.69 -8.64 -6.60
N VAL A 53 -0.42 -8.65 -5.85
CA VAL A 53 -0.69 -9.71 -4.86
C VAL A 53 -1.01 -11.04 -5.54
N ALA A 54 -1.75 -11.05 -6.64
CA ALA A 54 -2.05 -12.27 -7.37
C ALA A 54 -0.76 -12.90 -7.90
N LEU A 55 0.12 -12.12 -8.52
CA LEU A 55 1.43 -12.58 -8.98
C LEU A 55 2.30 -13.06 -7.83
N ALA A 56 2.31 -12.36 -6.70
CA ALA A 56 3.05 -12.80 -5.51
C ALA A 56 2.50 -14.13 -4.96
N THR A 57 1.18 -14.32 -4.98
CA THR A 57 0.54 -15.57 -4.58
C THR A 57 0.93 -16.71 -5.51
N VAL A 58 0.85 -16.50 -6.83
CA VAL A 58 1.26 -17.51 -7.82
C VAL A 58 2.76 -17.83 -7.72
N ALA A 59 3.61 -16.81 -7.57
CA ALA A 59 5.04 -16.99 -7.38
C ALA A 59 5.34 -17.78 -6.10
N SER A 60 4.54 -17.58 -5.04
CA SER A 60 4.66 -18.31 -3.77
C SER A 60 4.35 -19.80 -3.92
N GLN A 61 3.49 -20.20 -4.85
CA GLN A 61 3.20 -21.61 -5.14
C GLN A 61 4.35 -22.34 -5.85
N ALA A 62 5.21 -21.60 -6.54
CA ALA A 62 6.33 -22.16 -7.27
C ALA A 62 7.57 -22.40 -6.38
N LEU A 63 7.53 -22.02 -5.09
CA LEU A 63 8.63 -22.30 -4.17
C LEU A 63 8.68 -23.81 -3.84
N PRO A 64 9.80 -24.49 -4.13
CA PRO A 64 9.95 -25.91 -3.78
C PRO A 64 10.23 -26.08 -2.28
N GLY A 65 9.49 -26.97 -1.59
CA GLY A 65 9.80 -27.33 -0.19
C GLY A 65 8.70 -28.10 0.54
N ARG A 66 9.08 -28.97 1.48
CA ARG A 66 8.15 -29.77 2.33
C ARG A 66 7.39 -28.87 3.33
N PRO A 67 6.17 -29.23 3.76
CA PRO A 67 5.30 -28.37 4.60
C PRO A 67 5.98 -27.78 5.85
N ARG A 68 6.89 -28.52 6.49
CA ARG A 68 7.64 -28.07 7.69
C ARG A 68 8.83 -27.14 7.41
N GLU A 69 9.43 -27.21 6.23
CA GLU A 69 10.46 -26.24 5.82
C GLU A 69 9.83 -24.95 5.30
N HIS A 70 8.61 -25.03 4.76
CA HIS A 70 7.81 -23.89 4.34
C HIS A 70 7.46 -22.96 5.50
N ASP A 71 6.97 -23.45 6.64
CA ASP A 71 6.67 -22.59 7.80
C ASP A 71 7.93 -21.89 8.33
N ALA A 72 9.06 -22.59 8.40
CA ALA A 72 10.33 -22.00 8.82
C ALA A 72 10.91 -21.00 7.81
N LEU A 73 10.69 -21.20 6.51
CA LEU A 73 11.08 -20.26 5.44
C LEU A 73 10.17 -19.04 5.41
N VAL A 74 8.86 -19.23 5.60
CA VAL A 74 7.85 -18.16 5.71
C VAL A 74 8.16 -17.30 6.94
N GLY A 75 8.37 -17.89 8.12
CA GLY A 75 8.76 -17.17 9.32
C GLY A 75 10.07 -16.39 9.14
N LYS A 76 11.09 -16.98 8.52
CA LYS A 76 12.34 -16.28 8.19
C LYS A 76 12.12 -15.12 7.21
N LEU A 77 11.32 -15.31 6.16
CA LEU A 77 11.01 -14.23 5.21
C LEU A 77 10.23 -13.11 5.88
N GLU A 78 9.24 -13.43 6.71
CA GLU A 78 8.48 -12.46 7.50
C GLU A 78 9.41 -11.65 8.40
N VAL A 79 10.32 -12.30 9.13
CA VAL A 79 11.33 -11.59 9.95
C VAL A 79 12.21 -10.68 9.09
N VAL A 80 12.72 -11.14 7.95
CA VAL A 80 13.54 -10.32 7.04
C VAL A 80 12.75 -9.14 6.47
N ILE A 81 11.50 -9.36 6.07
CA ILE A 81 10.60 -8.31 5.56
C ILE A 81 10.29 -7.29 6.67
N GLY A 82 10.00 -7.76 7.89
CA GLY A 82 9.77 -6.94 9.06
C GLY A 82 10.98 -6.07 9.40
N ILE A 83 12.18 -6.65 9.41
CA ILE A 83 13.44 -5.91 9.59
C ILE A 83 13.62 -4.87 8.48
N ALA A 84 13.40 -5.22 7.22
CA ALA A 84 13.50 -4.28 6.11
C ALA A 84 12.51 -3.11 6.24
N LEU A 85 11.28 -3.37 6.68
CA LEU A 85 10.27 -2.34 6.96
C LEU A 85 10.69 -1.41 8.10
N VAL A 86 11.22 -1.96 9.20
CA VAL A 86 11.77 -1.17 10.33
C VAL A 86 12.93 -0.32 9.85
N LEU A 87 13.90 -0.90 9.14
CA LEU A 87 15.07 -0.18 8.64
C LEU A 87 14.67 0.95 7.67
N LEU A 88 13.73 0.71 6.77
CA LEU A 88 13.20 1.75 5.89
C LEU A 88 12.49 2.87 6.67
N GLY A 89 11.73 2.53 7.72
CA GLY A 89 11.11 3.50 8.63
C GLY A 89 12.15 4.36 9.36
N VAL A 90 13.19 3.72 9.91
CA VAL A 90 14.32 4.38 10.59
C VAL A 90 15.09 5.27 9.62
N VAL A 91 15.39 4.79 8.41
CA VAL A 91 16.08 5.57 7.37
C VAL A 91 15.22 6.76 6.92
N ALA A 92 13.92 6.59 6.77
CA ALA A 92 13.00 7.70 6.46
C ALA A 92 13.01 8.76 7.57
N LEU A 93 13.03 8.34 8.83
CA LEU A 93 13.13 9.23 9.99
C LEU A 93 14.51 9.90 10.08
N ALA A 94 15.59 9.20 9.73
CA ALA A 94 16.95 9.74 9.73
C ALA A 94 17.23 10.70 8.57
N ARG A 95 16.56 10.55 7.41
CA ARG A 95 16.67 11.50 6.28
C ARG A 95 15.92 12.81 6.54
N ARG A 96 14.99 12.83 7.51
CA ARG A 96 14.28 14.03 7.96
C ARG A 96 15.23 15.10 8.51
N SER A 97 16.30 14.72 9.21
CA SER A 97 17.24 15.69 9.79
C SER A 97 18.04 16.46 8.72
N ARG A 98 18.10 15.95 7.48
CA ARG A 98 18.75 16.61 6.34
C ARG A 98 17.81 17.45 5.46
N ALA A 99 16.50 17.22 5.52
CA ALA A 99 15.53 17.95 4.70
C ALA A 99 14.98 19.20 5.42
N ARG A 100 15.85 20.20 5.67
CA ARG A 100 15.41 21.58 5.92
C ARG A 100 15.29 22.32 4.58
N SER A 101 14.19 22.12 3.85
CA SER A 101 13.67 23.16 2.96
C SER A 101 12.26 22.81 2.51
N GLY A 102 11.33 23.74 2.72
CA GLY A 102 9.92 23.63 2.38
C GLY A 102 9.61 23.69 0.89
N ARG A 103 10.32 22.94 0.04
CA ARG A 103 9.95 22.75 -1.36
C ARG A 103 9.20 21.43 -1.50
N GLY A 104 7.92 21.53 -1.84
CA GLY A 104 7.14 20.39 -2.30
C GLY A 104 7.87 19.71 -3.48
N PRO A 105 7.78 18.38 -3.62
CA PRO A 105 8.50 17.66 -4.68
C PRO A 105 8.22 18.22 -6.10
N GLY A 106 9.23 18.50 -6.91
CA GLY A 106 9.08 19.16 -8.22
C GLY A 106 8.20 18.47 -9.28
N TRP A 107 7.75 17.24 -9.07
CA TRP A 107 6.76 16.56 -9.93
C TRP A 107 5.32 17.08 -9.72
N LEU A 108 5.12 17.97 -8.74
CA LEU A 108 3.82 18.52 -8.33
C LEU A 108 3.23 19.57 -9.26
N ASP A 109 4.07 20.36 -9.94
CA ASP A 109 3.60 21.41 -10.86
C ASP A 109 3.09 20.83 -12.19
N SER A 110 3.42 19.56 -12.51
CA SER A 110 3.01 18.91 -13.75
C SER A 110 1.73 18.08 -13.63
N ILE A 111 1.13 17.94 -12.44
CA ILE A 111 -0.07 17.10 -12.25
C ILE A 111 -1.34 17.73 -12.82
N GLY A 112 -1.37 19.05 -13.00
CA GLY A 112 -2.53 19.76 -13.57
C GLY A 112 -2.87 19.35 -15.01
N THR A 113 -1.92 18.79 -15.76
CA THR A 113 -2.10 18.44 -17.18
C THR A 113 -2.21 16.94 -17.46
N PHE A 114 -2.13 16.08 -16.43
CA PHE A 114 -2.16 14.64 -16.64
C PHE A 114 -3.55 14.14 -17.06
N GLY A 115 -3.62 13.50 -18.23
CA GLY A 115 -4.81 12.81 -18.72
C GLY A 115 -5.07 11.51 -17.95
N ILE A 116 -6.26 10.94 -18.13
CA ILE A 116 -6.73 9.76 -17.38
C ILE A 116 -5.79 8.55 -17.47
N LEU A 117 -5.13 8.37 -18.62
CA LEU A 117 -4.21 7.27 -18.88
C LEU A 117 -2.89 7.42 -18.12
N SER A 118 -2.39 8.65 -17.98
CA SER A 118 -1.20 8.96 -17.19
C SER A 118 -1.44 8.65 -15.72
N VAL A 119 -2.60 9.04 -15.18
CA VAL A 119 -2.93 8.82 -13.77
C VAL A 119 -3.24 7.34 -13.48
N PHE A 120 -3.86 6.63 -14.43
CA PHE A 120 -3.97 5.17 -14.38
C PHE A 120 -2.59 4.48 -14.32
N GLY A 121 -1.67 4.87 -15.20
CA GLY A 121 -0.30 4.36 -15.20
C GLY A 121 0.45 4.64 -13.90
N ILE A 122 0.25 5.82 -13.29
CA ILE A 122 0.81 6.14 -11.97
C ILE A 122 0.25 5.19 -10.90
N GLY A 123 -1.05 4.89 -10.90
CA GLY A 123 -1.65 3.93 -9.97
C GLY A 123 -1.05 2.52 -10.09
N LEU A 124 -0.84 2.05 -11.32
CA LEU A 124 -0.14 0.78 -11.58
C LEU A 124 1.30 0.81 -11.06
N ALA A 125 2.07 1.84 -11.44
CA ALA A 125 3.48 1.96 -11.05
C ALA A 125 3.66 2.05 -9.54
N LEU A 126 2.77 2.76 -8.83
CA LEU A 126 2.81 2.85 -7.37
C LEU A 126 2.54 1.51 -6.66
N SER A 127 1.91 0.56 -7.35
CA SER A 127 1.69 -0.80 -6.83
C SER A 127 2.95 -1.66 -6.89
N LEU A 128 3.93 -1.30 -7.72
CA LEU A 128 5.22 -1.99 -7.89
C LEU A 128 6.35 -1.42 -7.02
N ARG A 129 6.05 -0.51 -6.08
CA ARG A 129 7.07 0.07 -5.19
C ARG A 129 7.61 -0.98 -4.21
N PRO A 130 8.85 -0.84 -3.70
CA PRO A 130 9.45 -1.80 -2.78
C PRO A 130 8.56 -2.16 -1.58
N LYS A 131 7.97 -1.17 -0.89
CA LYS A 131 7.04 -1.42 0.22
C LYS A 131 5.81 -2.24 -0.22
N ALA A 132 5.25 -1.94 -1.39
CA ALA A 132 4.06 -2.62 -1.89
C ALA A 132 4.39 -4.05 -2.32
N LEU A 133 5.53 -4.27 -2.99
CA LEU A 133 6.02 -5.60 -3.36
C LEU A 133 6.31 -6.47 -2.12
N LEU A 134 6.95 -5.91 -1.10
CA LEU A 134 7.24 -6.63 0.15
C LEU A 134 5.95 -7.07 0.86
N LEU A 135 4.97 -6.17 0.98
CA LEU A 135 3.67 -6.50 1.58
C LEU A 135 2.88 -7.49 0.74
N ALA A 136 2.95 -7.38 -0.59
CA ALA A 136 2.31 -8.33 -1.49
C ALA A 136 2.96 -9.72 -1.44
N ALA A 137 4.28 -9.80 -1.32
CA ALA A 137 5.00 -11.06 -1.12
C ALA A 137 4.59 -11.74 0.19
N ALA A 138 4.58 -11.00 1.30
CA ALA A 138 4.11 -11.52 2.59
C ALA A 138 2.64 -11.99 2.52
N ALA A 139 1.77 -11.21 1.87
CA ALA A 139 0.38 -11.60 1.65
C ALA A 139 0.25 -12.86 0.79
N GLY A 140 1.03 -12.97 -0.28
CA GLY A 140 1.06 -14.15 -1.15
C GLY A 140 1.48 -15.41 -0.42
N LEU A 141 2.50 -15.34 0.44
CA LEU A 141 2.94 -16.44 1.29
C LEU A 141 1.86 -16.84 2.29
N ALA A 142 1.24 -15.87 2.98
CA ALA A 142 0.15 -16.13 3.93
C ALA A 142 -1.07 -16.78 3.26
N ILE A 143 -1.38 -16.40 2.02
CA ILE A 143 -2.48 -17.00 1.23
C ILE A 143 -2.14 -18.43 0.84
N VAL A 144 -0.93 -18.69 0.33
CA VAL A 144 -0.51 -20.05 -0.08
C VAL A 144 -0.37 -20.98 1.14
N GLY A 145 0.19 -20.50 2.25
CA GLY A 145 0.36 -21.27 3.48
C GLY A 145 -0.96 -21.71 4.12
N ALA A 146 -2.08 -21.09 3.76
CA ALA A 146 -3.40 -21.48 4.22
C ALA A 146 -3.95 -22.74 3.52
N ASP A 147 -3.28 -23.23 2.47
CA ASP A 147 -3.60 -24.43 1.69
C ASP A 147 -5.09 -24.53 1.30
N LEU A 148 -5.62 -23.43 0.73
CA LEU A 148 -7.02 -23.32 0.35
C LEU A 148 -7.24 -23.60 -1.14
N VAL A 149 -8.49 -23.95 -1.48
CA VAL A 149 -8.94 -24.08 -2.87
C VAL A 149 -8.86 -22.73 -3.60
N PHE A 150 -8.74 -22.77 -4.92
CA PHE A 150 -8.54 -21.59 -5.77
C PHE A 150 -9.52 -20.44 -5.50
N HIS A 151 -10.81 -20.75 -5.32
CA HIS A 151 -11.85 -19.73 -5.08
C HIS A 151 -11.63 -18.96 -3.77
N ASP A 152 -11.16 -19.64 -2.72
CA ASP A 152 -10.88 -19.04 -1.43
C ASP A 152 -9.62 -18.16 -1.49
N ASN A 153 -8.58 -18.61 -2.19
CA ASN A 153 -7.37 -17.80 -2.44
C ASN A 153 -7.72 -16.52 -3.19
N LEU A 154 -8.55 -16.62 -4.24
CA LEU A 154 -9.03 -15.45 -4.98
C LEU A 154 -9.83 -14.50 -4.06
N GLY A 155 -10.67 -15.04 -3.18
CA GLY A 155 -11.40 -14.26 -2.17
C GLY A 155 -10.46 -13.48 -1.25
N LEU A 156 -9.38 -14.10 -0.78
CA LEU A 156 -8.36 -13.44 0.07
C LEU A 156 -7.58 -12.35 -0.69
N VAL A 157 -7.25 -12.57 -1.96
CA VAL A 157 -6.62 -11.56 -2.82
C VAL A 157 -7.54 -10.36 -3.02
N VAL A 158 -8.82 -10.59 -3.29
CA VAL A 158 -9.83 -9.52 -3.43
C VAL A 158 -9.99 -8.77 -2.11
N PHE A 159 -10.06 -9.49 -0.99
CA PHE A 159 -10.15 -8.90 0.35
C PHE A 159 -8.96 -7.99 0.67
N TYR A 160 -7.73 -8.49 0.47
CA TYR A 160 -6.51 -7.71 0.66
C TYR A 160 -6.54 -6.45 -0.22
N THR A 161 -6.90 -6.59 -1.50
CA THR A 161 -6.95 -5.47 -2.46
C THR A 161 -7.96 -4.41 -2.01
N ALA A 162 -9.14 -4.81 -1.56
CA ALA A 162 -10.19 -3.89 -1.11
C ALA A 162 -9.73 -3.05 0.09
N ILE A 163 -9.07 -3.68 1.08
CA ILE A 163 -8.53 -2.97 2.24
C ILE A 163 -7.35 -2.10 1.83
N ALA A 164 -6.38 -2.65 1.08
CA ALA A 164 -5.16 -1.94 0.68
C ALA A 164 -5.42 -0.69 -0.16
N THR A 165 -6.54 -0.65 -0.90
CA THR A 165 -6.91 0.48 -1.76
C THR A 165 -7.96 1.40 -1.16
N CYS A 166 -8.47 1.13 0.05
CA CYS A 166 -9.56 1.91 0.64
C CYS A 166 -9.19 3.38 0.88
N THR A 167 -7.94 3.68 1.22
CA THR A 167 -7.43 5.05 1.44
C THR A 167 -7.30 5.86 0.15
N VAL A 168 -7.43 5.21 -1.01
CA VAL A 168 -7.51 5.82 -2.33
C VAL A 168 -8.97 5.86 -2.79
N GLY A 169 -9.68 4.72 -2.72
CA GLY A 169 -11.05 4.58 -3.16
C GLY A 169 -12.05 5.45 -2.40
N VAL A 170 -11.99 5.46 -1.07
CA VAL A 170 -12.96 6.20 -0.25
C VAL A 170 -12.90 7.71 -0.54
N PRO A 171 -11.73 8.39 -0.53
CA PRO A 171 -11.67 9.81 -0.87
C PRO A 171 -12.16 10.12 -2.29
N ILE A 172 -11.84 9.27 -3.27
CA ILE A 172 -12.24 9.47 -4.67
C ILE A 172 -13.75 9.37 -4.83
N VAL A 173 -14.35 8.28 -4.32
CA VAL A 173 -15.81 8.08 -4.36
C VAL A 173 -16.52 9.18 -3.58
N ALA A 174 -16.05 9.52 -2.37
CA ALA A 174 -16.62 10.60 -1.57
C ALA A 174 -16.55 11.96 -2.26
N THR A 175 -15.49 12.22 -3.03
CA THR A 175 -15.31 13.48 -3.77
C THR A 175 -16.23 13.57 -4.99
N ILE A 176 -16.52 12.44 -5.63
CA ILE A 176 -17.49 12.37 -6.73
C ILE A 176 -18.92 12.56 -6.20
N LEU A 177 -19.27 11.92 -5.07
CA LEU A 177 -20.62 12.00 -4.50
C LEU A 177 -20.88 13.31 -3.75
N PHE A 178 -19.86 13.88 -3.09
CA PHE A 178 -20.00 15.04 -2.21
C PHE A 178 -18.93 16.12 -2.45
N PRO A 179 -18.81 16.68 -3.67
CA PRO A 179 -17.69 17.55 -4.06
C PRO A 179 -17.55 18.79 -3.17
N ARG A 180 -18.66 19.48 -2.85
CA ARG A 180 -18.67 20.70 -2.00
C ARG A 180 -18.22 20.45 -0.57
N ARG A 181 -18.41 19.23 -0.04
CA ARG A 181 -17.98 18.87 1.33
C ARG A 181 -16.53 18.39 1.38
N MET A 182 -16.05 17.77 0.29
CA MET A 182 -14.69 17.23 0.22
C MET A 182 -13.62 18.28 -0.05
N GLU A 183 -13.92 19.33 -0.81
CA GLU A 183 -12.94 20.37 -1.13
C GLU A 183 -12.25 21.01 0.09
N PRO A 184 -12.95 21.55 1.10
CA PRO A 184 -12.28 22.11 2.29
C PRO A 184 -11.51 21.06 3.11
N ARG A 185 -11.98 19.80 3.14
CA ARG A 185 -11.32 18.70 3.86
C ARG A 185 -10.02 18.28 3.17
N LEU A 186 -10.02 18.22 1.84
CA LEU A 186 -8.84 17.89 1.04
C LEU A 186 -7.78 19.00 1.12
N LEU A 187 -8.19 20.27 1.15
CA LEU A 187 -7.29 21.40 1.38
C LEU A 187 -6.61 21.34 2.76
N SER A 188 -7.37 21.03 3.81
CA SER A 188 -6.84 20.83 5.16
C SER A 188 -5.87 19.63 5.23
N ALA A 189 -6.25 18.50 4.62
CA ALA A 189 -5.40 17.32 4.53
C ALA A 189 -4.08 17.58 3.78
N LYS A 190 -4.13 18.34 2.67
CA LYS A 190 -2.93 18.79 1.93
C LYS A 190 -1.99 19.59 2.84
N GLY A 191 -2.52 20.55 3.60
CA GLY A 191 -1.74 21.35 4.55
C GLY A 191 -1.09 20.50 5.65
N TRP A 192 -1.84 19.55 6.22
CA TRP A 192 -1.32 18.67 7.27
C TRP A 192 -0.24 17.70 6.76
N ILE A 193 -0.43 17.09 5.59
CA ILE A 193 0.54 16.16 4.98
C ILE A 193 1.82 16.88 4.60
N ALA A 194 1.73 18.10 4.05
CA ALA A 194 2.90 18.91 3.77
C ALA A 194 3.75 19.16 5.04
N ALA A 195 3.11 19.26 6.21
CA ALA A 195 3.77 19.45 7.49
C ALA A 195 4.27 18.14 8.16
N HIS A 196 3.59 16.99 7.96
CA HIS A 196 3.81 15.77 8.78
C HIS A 196 4.11 14.47 8.01
N SER A 197 4.15 14.49 6.68
CA SER A 197 4.26 13.29 5.81
C SER A 197 5.39 12.31 6.17
N SER A 198 6.54 12.79 6.67
CA SER A 198 7.67 11.94 7.03
C SER A 198 7.48 11.20 8.36
N THR A 199 6.73 11.77 9.32
CA THR A 199 6.61 11.22 10.68
C THR A 199 5.58 10.09 10.73
N VAL A 200 4.46 10.26 10.04
CA VAL A 200 3.36 9.29 10.01
C VAL A 200 3.77 8.01 9.29
N GLY A 201 4.41 8.15 8.13
CA GLY A 201 4.90 7.01 7.34
C GLY A 201 5.97 6.21 8.06
N ALA A 202 6.91 6.90 8.73
CA ALA A 202 7.98 6.26 9.51
C ALA A 202 7.41 5.52 10.75
N THR A 203 6.50 6.16 11.49
CA THR A 203 5.86 5.55 12.68
C THR A 203 5.09 4.28 12.32
N MET A 204 4.32 4.32 11.23
CA MET A 204 3.59 3.15 10.75
C MET A 204 4.54 2.03 10.27
N MET A 205 5.60 2.36 9.53
CA MET A 205 6.60 1.36 9.12
C MET A 205 7.27 0.67 10.31
N ILE A 206 7.53 1.39 11.40
CA ILE A 206 8.08 0.84 12.64
C ILE A 206 7.07 -0.09 13.33
N LEU A 207 5.82 0.35 13.49
CA LEU A 207 4.77 -0.45 14.13
C LEU A 207 4.47 -1.74 13.36
N ILE A 208 4.33 -1.64 12.04
CA ILE A 208 4.06 -2.78 11.16
C ILE A 208 5.27 -3.72 11.10
N GLY A 209 6.48 -3.17 10.99
CA GLY A 209 7.70 -3.97 11.00
C GLY A 209 7.85 -4.76 12.31
N GLY A 210 7.56 -4.14 13.45
CA GLY A 210 7.54 -4.82 14.75
C GLY A 210 6.48 -5.94 14.83
N PHE A 211 5.28 -5.69 14.30
CA PHE A 211 4.22 -6.70 14.25
C PHE A 211 4.61 -7.91 13.37
N VAL A 212 5.14 -7.66 12.17
CA VAL A 212 5.57 -8.73 11.24
C VAL A 212 6.72 -9.55 11.82
N ILE A 213 7.67 -8.90 12.52
CA ILE A 213 8.71 -9.62 13.28
C ILE A 213 8.07 -10.51 14.35
N GLY A 214 7.09 -9.99 15.08
CA GLY A 214 6.38 -10.75 16.11
C GLY A 214 5.70 -12.00 15.55
N VAL A 215 5.01 -11.90 14.42
CA VAL A 215 4.38 -13.04 13.73
C VAL A 215 5.43 -14.07 13.32
N GLY A 216 6.49 -13.65 12.62
CA GLY A 216 7.53 -14.55 12.12
C GLY A 216 8.42 -15.18 13.20
N VAL A 217 8.45 -14.64 14.42
CA VAL A 217 9.12 -15.26 15.59
C VAL A 217 8.20 -16.25 16.31
N SER A 218 6.89 -16.09 16.18
CA SER A 218 5.88 -16.90 16.87
C SER A 218 5.35 -18.10 16.07
N GLY A 219 5.60 -18.13 14.75
CA GLY A 219 5.38 -19.28 13.86
C GLY A 219 6.64 -20.15 13.76
#